data_AF-T0ZLN6-F1
#
_entry.id   AF-T0ZLN6-F1
#
_cell.length_a   1.000
_cell.length_b   1.000
_cell.length_c   1.000
_cell.angle_alpha   90.00
_cell.angle_beta   90.00
_cell.angle_gamma   90.00
#
_symmetry.space_group_name_H-M   'P 1'
#
loop_
_entity.id
_entity.type
_entity.pdbx_description
1 polymer ?
#
loop_
_entity_poly.entity_id
_entity_poly.type
_entity_poly.pdbx_seq_one_letter_code
_entity_poly.pdbx_strand_id
1 'polypeptide(L)'
;TDSVFIESGKSNIEETVKFGEERSKQLSAEEGILLDFEKVLDPFFSHGAKKRYVGRIAYPKDQEGKILIRGYEVRRTDSFDLQSESQSKVFDFIMNRDPQGAVEYDKGYHIQDSERRSIDTDLQS
;
A
#
# COMPACT_ATOMS: atom_id res chain seq x y z
N THR A 1 -12.20 -13.42 -4.97
CA THR A 1 -11.00 -13.02 -4.23
C THR A 1 -10.49 -14.30 -3.63
N ASP A 2 -9.33 -14.71 -4.09
CA ASP A 2 -8.69 -16.01 -3.93
C ASP A 2 -7.43 -15.92 -3.05
N SER A 3 -7.15 -14.75 -2.48
CA SER A 3 -6.00 -14.53 -1.60
C SER A 3 -6.42 -14.25 -0.15
N VAL A 4 -5.63 -14.76 0.79
CA VAL A 4 -5.72 -14.50 2.23
C VAL A 4 -4.38 -13.91 2.69
N PHE A 5 -4.43 -12.91 3.59
CA PHE A 5 -3.25 -12.28 4.17
C PHE A 5 -3.14 -12.68 5.64
N ILE A 6 -1.96 -13.13 6.06
CA ILE A 6 -1.70 -13.60 7.43
C ILE A 6 -0.45 -12.88 7.94
N GLU A 7 -0.55 -12.30 9.14
CA GLU A 7 0.60 -11.73 9.84
C GLU A 7 1.44 -12.85 10.46
N SER A 8 2.75 -12.87 10.18
CA SER A 8 3.63 -13.95 10.62
C SER A 8 4.08 -13.84 12.08
N GLY A 9 4.11 -12.62 12.64
CA GLY A 9 4.71 -12.32 13.94
C GLY A 9 6.21 -12.60 14.02
N LYS A 10 6.88 -12.83 12.89
CA LYS A 10 8.32 -13.11 12.80
C LYS A 10 9.10 -11.83 12.54
N SER A 11 10.34 -11.79 13.02
CA SER A 11 11.21 -10.62 12.90
C SER A 11 12.12 -10.64 11.67
N ASN A 12 12.23 -11.77 10.97
CA ASN A 12 13.05 -11.90 9.76
C ASN A 12 12.29 -12.54 8.59
N ILE A 13 12.81 -12.32 7.38
CA ILE A 13 12.15 -12.73 6.14
C ILE A 13 12.20 -14.25 5.95
N GLU A 14 13.28 -14.90 6.33
CA GLU A 14 13.46 -16.35 6.21
C GLU A 14 12.43 -17.12 7.05
N GLU A 15 12.24 -16.73 8.32
CA GLU A 15 11.22 -17.30 9.21
C GLU A 15 9.81 -16.97 8.73
N THR A 16 9.60 -15.78 8.16
CA THR A 16 8.29 -15.40 7.60
C THR A 16 7.92 -16.26 6.39
N VAL A 17 8.88 -16.51 5.48
CA VAL A 17 8.67 -17.39 4.32
C VAL A 17 8.38 -18.80 4.78
N LYS A 18 9.20 -19.35 5.70
CA LYS A 18 8.98 -20.68 6.25
C LYS A 18 7.61 -20.81 6.92
N PHE A 19 7.22 -19.82 7.71
CA PHE A 19 5.89 -19.75 8.33
C PHE A 19 4.77 -19.77 7.29
N GLY A 20 4.89 -18.97 6.22
CA GLY A 20 3.91 -18.91 5.14
C GLY A 20 3.76 -20.24 4.40
N GLU A 21 4.88 -20.88 4.05
CA GLU A 21 4.88 -22.20 3.43
C GLU A 21 4.24 -23.27 4.31
N GLU A 22 4.59 -23.33 5.59
CA GLU A 22 4.00 -24.27 6.55
C GLU A 22 2.50 -24.03 6.72
N ARG A 23 2.09 -22.76 6.86
CA ARG A 23 0.69 -22.40 7.08
C ARG A 23 -0.18 -22.65 5.84
N SER A 24 0.35 -22.43 4.64
CA SER A 24 -0.35 -22.74 3.39
C SER A 24 -0.66 -24.24 3.26
N LYS A 25 0.31 -25.11 3.57
CA LYS A 25 0.13 -26.57 3.58
C LYS A 25 -0.87 -27.02 4.64
N GLN A 26 -0.76 -26.45 5.85
CA GLN A 26 -1.66 -26.78 6.95
C GLN A 26 -3.11 -26.40 6.61
N LEU A 27 -3.36 -25.16 6.20
CA LEU A 27 -4.69 -24.70 5.83
C LEU A 27 -5.24 -25.47 4.63
N SER A 28 -4.39 -25.84 3.67
CA SER A 28 -4.81 -26.65 2.53
C SER A 28 -5.37 -28.00 2.96
N ALA A 29 -4.70 -28.66 3.91
CA ALA A 29 -5.13 -29.95 4.44
C ALA A 29 -6.38 -29.83 5.33
N GLU A 30 -6.48 -28.77 6.13
CA GLU A 30 -7.60 -28.52 7.05
C GLU A 30 -8.89 -28.18 6.28
N GLU A 31 -8.80 -27.34 5.26
CA GLU A 31 -9.95 -26.79 4.54
C GLU A 31 -10.26 -27.53 3.22
N GLY A 32 -9.42 -28.49 2.82
CA GLY A 32 -9.60 -29.25 1.58
C GLY A 32 -9.48 -28.42 0.30
N ILE A 33 -8.77 -27.28 0.37
CA ILE A 33 -8.49 -26.38 -0.75
C ILE A 33 -6.99 -26.32 -1.02
N LEU A 34 -6.56 -26.02 -2.24
CA LEU A 34 -5.13 -25.83 -2.53
C LEU A 34 -4.76 -24.37 -2.34
N LEU A 35 -3.93 -24.09 -1.32
CA LEU A 35 -3.37 -22.76 -1.05
C LEU A 35 -1.86 -22.80 -1.28
N ASP A 36 -1.39 -21.87 -2.11
CA ASP A 36 0.03 -21.67 -2.37
C ASP A 36 0.52 -20.39 -1.67
N PHE A 37 1.67 -20.50 -1.02
CA PHE A 37 2.38 -19.34 -0.53
C PHE A 37 3.01 -18.56 -1.70
N GLU A 38 2.65 -17.29 -1.83
CA GLU A 38 3.03 -16.48 -3.02
C GLU A 38 4.05 -15.37 -2.70
N LYS A 39 3.80 -14.54 -1.68
CA LYS A 39 4.57 -13.32 -1.40
C LYS A 39 4.63 -12.98 0.08
N VAL A 40 5.69 -12.29 0.47
CA VAL A 40 5.74 -11.50 1.71
C VAL A 40 5.66 -10.03 1.35
N LEU A 41 4.79 -9.29 2.04
CA LEU A 41 4.63 -7.85 1.89
C LEU A 41 5.07 -7.15 3.18
N ASP A 42 6.07 -6.29 3.11
CA ASP A 42 6.52 -5.45 4.23
C ASP A 42 7.14 -4.12 3.71
N PRO A 43 6.57 -2.95 4.07
CA PRO A 43 5.32 -2.76 4.82
C PRO A 43 4.08 -3.13 3.99
N PHE A 44 2.98 -3.42 4.69
CA PHE A 44 1.66 -3.72 4.11
C PHE A 44 0.58 -2.82 4.72
N PHE A 45 -0.29 -2.28 3.87
CA PHE A 45 -1.43 -1.46 4.28
C PHE A 45 -2.70 -1.88 3.53
N SER A 46 -3.79 -1.96 4.27
CA SER A 46 -5.13 -2.23 3.75
C SER A 46 -6.13 -1.43 4.58
N HIS A 47 -7.07 -0.75 3.93
CA HIS A 47 -8.13 -0.01 4.63
C HIS A 47 -9.34 -0.91 4.99
N GLY A 48 -9.13 -2.22 5.12
CA GLY A 48 -10.15 -3.20 5.55
C GLY A 48 -11.30 -3.46 4.57
N ALA A 49 -11.47 -2.65 3.52
CA ALA A 49 -12.47 -2.91 2.49
C ALA A 49 -11.88 -3.78 1.37
N LYS A 50 -12.71 -4.73 0.92
CA LYS A 50 -12.31 -5.78 -0.01
C LYS A 50 -11.60 -5.21 -1.25
N LYS A 51 -10.51 -5.88 -1.64
CA LYS A 51 -9.70 -5.66 -2.87
C LYS A 51 -8.82 -4.41 -2.91
N ARG A 52 -8.67 -3.66 -1.82
CA ARG A 52 -7.83 -2.46 -1.81
C ARG A 52 -6.71 -2.56 -0.79
N TYR A 53 -5.49 -2.68 -1.29
CA TYR A 53 -4.29 -2.79 -0.46
C TYR A 53 -3.06 -2.30 -1.23
N VAL A 54 -2.06 -1.86 -0.47
CA VAL A 54 -0.74 -1.53 -0.96
C VAL A 54 0.31 -2.24 -0.11
N GLY A 55 1.35 -2.76 -0.72
CA GLY A 55 2.47 -3.33 0.02
C GLY A 55 3.73 -3.38 -0.81
N ARG A 56 4.88 -3.35 -0.13
CA ARG A 56 6.18 -3.55 -0.76
C ARG A 56 6.53 -5.03 -0.70
N ILE A 57 6.90 -5.61 -1.83
CA ILE A 57 7.30 -7.01 -1.89
C ILE A 57 8.66 -7.18 -1.19
N ALA A 58 8.70 -8.02 -0.16
CA ALA A 58 9.91 -8.43 0.54
C ALA A 58 10.39 -9.83 0.11
N TYR A 59 9.47 -10.64 -0.44
CA TYR A 59 9.76 -11.93 -1.07
C TYR A 59 8.72 -12.18 -2.18
N PRO A 60 9.12 -12.73 -3.34
CA PRO A 60 10.44 -13.30 -3.66
C PRO A 60 11.51 -12.25 -4.05
N LYS A 61 12.80 -12.65 -3.99
CA LYS A 61 13.96 -11.75 -4.20
C LYS A 61 13.98 -11.05 -5.57
N ASP A 62 13.48 -11.69 -6.62
CA ASP A 62 13.37 -11.11 -7.97
C ASP A 62 12.32 -9.97 -8.07
N GLN A 63 11.48 -9.84 -7.06
CA GLN A 63 10.45 -8.81 -6.94
C GLN A 63 10.65 -7.91 -5.74
N GLU A 64 11.72 -8.12 -4.96
CA GLU A 64 12.02 -7.35 -3.76
C GLU A 64 12.07 -5.85 -4.07
N GLY A 65 11.41 -5.07 -3.22
CA GLY A 65 11.30 -3.62 -3.36
C GLY A 65 10.19 -3.13 -4.29
N LYS A 66 9.57 -3.99 -5.11
CA LYS A 66 8.44 -3.59 -5.97
C LYS A 66 7.21 -3.26 -5.12
N ILE A 67 6.55 -2.16 -5.43
CA ILE A 67 5.29 -1.76 -4.79
C ILE A 67 4.13 -2.43 -5.54
N LEU A 68 3.30 -3.16 -4.78
CA LEU A 68 2.07 -3.78 -5.25
C LEU A 68 0.89 -2.94 -4.79
N ILE A 69 0.15 -2.35 -5.73
CA ILE A 69 -1.07 -1.58 -5.47
C ILE A 69 -2.25 -2.31 -6.10
N ARG A 70 -3.30 -2.59 -5.32
CA ARG A 70 -4.55 -3.19 -5.81
C ARG A 70 -5.75 -2.34 -5.42
N GLY A 71 -6.69 -2.18 -6.36
CA GLY A 71 -7.99 -1.57 -6.12
C GLY A 71 -8.01 -0.07 -5.83
N TYR A 72 -6.85 0.59 -5.93
CA TYR A 72 -6.71 2.05 -5.88
C TYR A 72 -6.61 2.64 -7.28
N GLU A 73 -7.09 3.88 -7.40
CA GLU A 73 -7.12 4.61 -8.67
C GLU A 73 -5.87 5.48 -8.81
N VAL A 74 -4.75 4.81 -9.01
CA VAL A 74 -3.43 5.45 -9.23
C VAL A 74 -3.11 5.61 -10.72
N ARG A 75 -3.92 5.05 -11.63
CA ARG A 75 -3.70 5.11 -13.07
C ARG A 75 -5.00 5.21 -13.85
N ARG A 76 -5.50 6.44 -14.01
CA ARG A 76 -6.50 6.80 -15.01
C ARG A 76 -6.13 8.11 -15.66
N THR A 77 -6.22 8.13 -17.00
CA THR A 77 -6.02 9.33 -17.82
C THR A 77 -7.25 10.26 -17.77
N ASP A 78 -8.28 9.90 -16.99
CA ASP A 78 -9.53 10.64 -16.79
C ASP A 78 -9.92 10.83 -15.31
N SER A 79 -9.03 10.52 -14.35
CA SER A 79 -9.23 10.84 -12.93
C SER A 79 -8.64 12.21 -12.61
N PHE A 80 -9.33 13.00 -11.78
CA PHE A 80 -8.88 14.30 -11.28
C PHE A 80 -7.45 14.21 -10.72
N ASP A 81 -6.46 14.75 -11.45
CA ASP A 81 -5.03 14.46 -11.27
C ASP A 81 -4.53 14.64 -9.82
N LEU A 82 -5.07 15.64 -9.13
CA LEU A 82 -4.72 15.97 -7.74
C LEU A 82 -5.05 14.85 -6.74
N GLN A 83 -6.13 14.10 -6.95
CA GLN A 83 -6.53 13.03 -6.03
C GLN A 83 -5.59 11.82 -6.15
N SER A 84 -5.28 11.42 -7.38
CA SER A 84 -4.37 10.30 -7.66
C SER A 84 -2.93 10.62 -7.25
N GLU A 85 -2.49 11.87 -7.44
CA GLU A 85 -1.17 12.34 -6.97
C GLU A 85 -1.08 12.30 -5.43
N SER A 86 -2.09 12.84 -4.74
CA SER A 86 -2.12 12.85 -3.27
C SER A 86 -2.15 11.43 -2.69
N GLN A 87 -2.95 10.54 -3.29
CA GLN A 87 -3.02 9.13 -2.87
C GLN A 87 -1.69 8.40 -3.08
N SER A 88 -1.00 8.66 -4.20
CA SER A 88 0.31 8.06 -4.47
C SER A 88 1.34 8.48 -3.43
N LYS A 89 1.38 9.76 -3.07
CA LYS A 89 2.32 10.28 -2.05
C LYS A 89 2.06 9.71 -0.66
N VAL A 90 0.79 9.53 -0.27
CA VAL A 90 0.46 8.84 0.99
C VAL A 90 1.02 7.42 0.99
N PHE A 91 0.91 6.68 -0.12
CA PHE A 91 1.50 5.35 -0.22
C PHE A 91 3.02 5.39 -0.13
N ASP A 92 3.69 6.36 -0.75
CA ASP A 92 5.14 6.50 -0.65
C ASP A 92 5.60 6.69 0.80
N PHE A 93 4.91 7.53 1.57
CA PHE A 93 5.21 7.70 3.01
C PHE A 93 5.01 6.41 3.81
N ILE A 94 3.91 5.69 3.59
CA ILE A 94 3.66 4.40 4.24
C ILE A 94 4.76 3.40 3.87
N MET A 95 5.13 3.32 2.59
CA MET A 95 6.14 2.40 2.09
C MET A 95 7.54 2.72 2.63
N ASN A 96 7.81 3.98 2.94
CA ASN A 96 9.08 4.44 3.52
C ASN A 96 9.08 4.41 5.06
N ARG A 97 7.97 3.97 5.69
CA ARG A 97 7.78 4.02 7.15
C ARG A 97 8.05 5.42 7.71
N ASP A 98 7.68 6.44 6.95
CA ASP A 98 7.91 7.85 7.27
C ASP A 98 6.57 8.56 7.58
N PRO A 99 6.02 8.36 8.79
CA PRO A 99 4.81 9.04 9.21
C PRO A 99 5.01 10.55 9.40
N GLN A 100 6.26 11.02 9.61
CA GLN A 100 6.54 12.45 9.78
C GLN A 100 6.51 13.18 8.44
N GLY A 101 7.13 12.63 7.40
CA GLY A 101 7.06 13.17 6.04
C GLY A 101 5.62 13.26 5.52
N ALA A 102 4.75 12.31 5.89
CA ALA A 102 3.32 12.37 5.55
C ALA A 102 2.63 13.60 6.17
N VAL A 103 2.90 13.88 7.45
CA VAL A 103 2.32 15.02 8.17
C VAL A 103 2.85 16.35 7.64
N GLU A 104 4.13 16.42 7.29
CA GLU A 104 4.73 17.62 6.71
C GLU A 104 4.20 17.92 5.31
N TYR A 105 4.00 16.88 4.49
CA TYR A 105 3.39 17.02 3.17
C TYR A 105 1.95 17.54 3.24
N ASP A 106 1.13 17.00 4.12
CA ASP A 106 -0.27 17.43 4.33
C ASP A 106 -0.34 18.91 4.75
N LYS A 107 0.52 19.32 5.69
CA LYS A 107 0.62 20.72 6.13
C LYS A 107 1.09 21.66 5.01
N GLY A 108 2.08 21.25 4.22
CA GLY A 108 2.58 22.03 3.09
C GLY A 108 1.53 22.23 1.99
N TYR A 109 0.73 21.20 1.72
CA TYR A 109 -0.37 21.28 0.75
C TYR A 109 -1.48 22.23 1.21
N HIS A 110 -1.86 22.22 2.49
CA HIS A 110 -2.85 23.17 3.02
C HIS A 110 -2.40 24.63 2.91
N ILE A 111 -1.12 24.91 3.10
CA ILE A 111 -0.58 26.28 3.00
C ILE A 111 -0.57 26.74 1.53
N GLN A 112 -0.08 25.91 0.61
CA GLN A 112 -0.04 26.26 -0.82
C GLN A 112 -1.44 26.34 -1.47
N ASP A 113 -2.40 25.52 -1.04
CA ASP A 113 -3.78 25.59 -1.53
C ASP A 113 -4.52 26.83 -1.02
N SER A 114 -4.21 27.27 0.21
CA SER A 114 -4.73 28.53 0.75
C SER A 114 -4.19 29.76 0.00
N GLU A 115 -2.93 29.73 -0.43
CA GLU A 115 -2.32 30.79 -1.24
C GLU A 115 -2.80 30.76 -2.70
N ARG A 116 -3.04 29.58 -3.28
CA ARG A 116 -3.63 29.50 -4.63
C ARG A 116 -5.07 30.00 -4.67
N ARG A 117 -5.88 29.70 -3.66
CA ARG A 117 -7.26 30.20 -3.56
C ARG A 117 -7.33 31.72 -3.38
N SER A 118 -6.38 32.34 -2.68
CA SER A 118 -6.35 33.80 -2.57
C SER A 118 -5.93 34.47 -3.89
N ILE A 119 -4.99 33.89 -4.65
CA ILE A 119 -4.58 34.43 -5.95
C ILE A 119 -5.68 34.32 -7.02
N ASP A 120 -6.44 33.22 -7.05
CA ASP A 120 -7.57 33.06 -8.00
C ASP A 120 -8.77 33.97 -7.69
N THR A 121 -8.93 34.37 -6.42
CA THR A 121 -10.02 35.29 -6.02
C THR A 121 -9.72 36.74 -6.42
N ASP A 122 -8.44 37.14 -6.38
CA ASP A 122 -7.99 38.49 -6.75
C ASP A 122 -7.92 38.73 -8.28
N LEU A 123 -7.93 37.67 -9.10
CA LEU A 123 -7.98 37.75 -10.56
C LEU A 123 -9.40 37.86 -11.15
N GLN A 124 -10.44 37.79 -10.30
CA GLN A 124 -11.85 37.93 -10.70
C GLN A 124 -12.55 39.18 -10.12
N SER A 125 -11.81 40.14 -9.58
CA SER A 125 -12.36 41.41 -9.06
C SER A 125 -11.82 42.64 -9.77
#